data_AF-A0A485BJZ2-F1
#
_entry.id   AF-A0A485BJZ2-F1
#
_cell.length_a   1.000
_cell.length_b   1.000
_cell.length_c   1.000
_cell.angle_alpha   90.00
_cell.angle_beta   90.00
_cell.angle_gamma   90.00
#
_symmetry.space_group_name_H-M   'P 1'
#
loop_
_entity.id
_entity.type
_entity.pdbx_description
1 polymer ?
#
loop_
_entity_poly.entity_id
_entity_poly.type
_entity_poly.pdbx_seq_one_letter_code
_entity_poly.pdbx_strand_id
1 'polypeptide(L)'
;MDSMINRYTADRKLRHDDAYTAGNVAGKRPDRATLVYTQRCKEAWKDVPVILGGIEASLRRTAHYDYWSDTVRRSVLVDSKADMLMFGNGERRWLK
;
A
#
# COMPACT_ATOMS: atom_id res chain seq x y z
N MET A 1 7.28 2.56 2.92
CA MET A 1 7.78 2.62 1.53
C MET A 1 6.90 1.77 0.63
N ASP A 2 6.78 2.15 -0.64
CA ASP A 2 6.00 1.44 -1.66
C ASP A 2 6.49 0.00 -1.86
N SER A 3 5.59 -0.96 -1.77
CA SER A 3 5.87 -2.40 -1.90
C SER A 3 6.49 -2.79 -3.24
N MET A 4 6.02 -2.19 -4.34
CA MET A 4 6.55 -2.49 -5.68
C MET A 4 7.96 -1.93 -5.86
N ILE A 5 8.17 -0.67 -5.44
CA ILE A 5 9.49 -0.04 -5.51
C ILE A 5 10.51 -0.78 -4.65
N ASN A 6 10.10 -1.43 -3.56
CA ASN A 6 11.06 -2.20 -2.75
C ASN A 6 11.39 -3.55 -3.41
N ARG A 7 10.39 -4.22 -3.97
CA ARG A 7 10.58 -5.55 -4.59
C ARG A 7 11.25 -5.49 -5.96
N TYR A 8 11.08 -4.41 -6.72
CA TYR A 8 11.55 -4.31 -8.10
C TYR A 8 12.40 -3.06 -8.37
N THR A 9 13.49 -3.22 -9.12
CA THR A 9 14.27 -2.11 -9.68
C THR A 9 13.45 -1.32 -10.70
N ALA A 10 13.96 -0.14 -11.11
CA ALA A 10 13.33 0.66 -12.17
C ALA A 10 13.18 -0.16 -13.48
N ASP A 11 14.15 -1.02 -13.78
CA ASP A 11 14.13 -1.94 -14.92
C ASP A 11 13.28 -3.21 -14.68
N ARG A 12 12.41 -3.19 -13.66
CA ARG A 12 11.51 -4.30 -13.28
C ARG A 12 12.23 -5.60 -12.89
N LYS A 13 13.51 -5.55 -12.51
CA LYS A 13 14.24 -6.72 -11.97
C LYS A 13 13.92 -6.91 -10.50
N LEU A 14 13.80 -8.16 -10.06
CA LEU A 14 13.58 -8.47 -8.64
C LEU A 14 14.81 -8.08 -7.81
N ARG A 15 14.55 -7.45 -6.65
CA ARG A 15 15.55 -7.31 -5.59
C ARG A 15 15.57 -8.56 -4.73
N HIS A 16 16.73 -8.83 -4.14
CA HIS A 16 16.97 -9.98 -3.27
C HIS A 16 16.85 -9.66 -1.79
N ASP A 17 16.56 -8.40 -1.45
CA ASP A 17 16.33 -7.89 -0.10
C ASP A 17 15.02 -7.07 -0.01
N ASP A 18 14.42 -7.03 1.19
CA ASP A 18 13.31 -6.12 1.51
C ASP A 18 13.51 -5.56 2.93
N ALA A 19 13.97 -4.31 3.03
CA ALA A 19 14.22 -3.62 4.29
C ALA A 19 13.01 -3.49 5.25
N TYR A 20 11.79 -3.76 4.78
CA TYR A 20 10.55 -3.70 5.57
C TYR A 20 10.03 -5.09 5.95
N THR A 21 10.83 -6.12 5.75
CA THR A 21 10.54 -7.49 6.18
C THR A 21 11.53 -7.94 7.25
N ALA A 22 11.08 -8.84 8.14
CA ALA A 22 11.95 -9.37 9.19
C ALA A 22 13.19 -10.05 8.60
N GLY A 23 14.38 -9.64 9.04
CA GLY A 23 15.65 -10.16 8.53
C GLY A 23 15.99 -9.73 7.09
N ASN A 24 15.33 -8.70 6.55
CA ASN A 24 15.51 -8.20 5.18
C ASN A 24 15.20 -9.22 4.07
N VAL A 25 14.38 -10.23 4.37
CA VAL A 25 14.10 -11.34 3.45
C VAL A 25 13.13 -10.92 2.33
N ALA A 26 13.61 -10.92 1.09
CA ALA A 26 12.77 -10.62 -0.07
C ALA A 26 11.58 -11.58 -0.25
N GLY A 27 10.54 -11.09 -0.91
CA GLY A 27 9.37 -11.89 -1.32
C GLY A 27 8.38 -12.21 -0.20
N LYS A 28 8.61 -11.77 1.04
CA LYS A 28 7.68 -11.97 2.17
C LYS A 28 6.50 -11.00 2.17
N ARG A 29 6.66 -9.81 1.60
CA ARG A 29 5.59 -8.82 1.46
C ARG A 29 4.97 -8.93 0.06
N PRO A 30 3.64 -8.94 -0.05
CA PRO A 30 2.97 -9.00 -1.34
C PRO A 30 3.12 -7.68 -2.11
N ASP A 31 2.99 -7.80 -3.43
CA ASP A 31 2.89 -6.66 -4.33
C ASP A 31 1.61 -5.88 -4.04
N ARG A 32 1.69 -4.54 -4.05
CA ARG A 32 0.60 -3.65 -3.63
C ARG A 32 0.12 -4.01 -2.21
N ALA A 33 1.05 -4.09 -1.27
CA ALA A 33 0.82 -4.55 0.09
C ALA A 33 -0.35 -3.86 0.78
N THR A 34 -0.54 -2.55 0.58
CA THR A 34 -1.67 -1.80 1.13
C THR A 34 -3.01 -2.43 0.74
N LEU A 35 -3.17 -2.85 -0.52
CA LEU A 35 -4.40 -3.46 -1.01
C LEU A 35 -4.59 -4.86 -0.43
N VAL A 36 -3.57 -5.71 -0.54
CA VAL A 36 -3.65 -7.11 -0.10
C VAL A 36 -3.89 -7.22 1.40
N TYR A 37 -3.14 -6.48 2.21
CA TYR A 37 -3.29 -6.53 3.66
C TYR A 37 -4.62 -5.95 4.12
N THR A 38 -5.12 -4.89 3.49
CA THR A 38 -6.46 -4.36 3.81
C THR A 38 -7.55 -5.38 3.55
N GLN A 39 -7.49 -6.08 2.41
CA GLN A 39 -8.46 -7.11 2.09
C GLN A 39 -8.41 -8.25 3.11
N ARG A 40 -7.21 -8.72 3.50
CA ARG A 40 -7.06 -9.73 4.57
C ARG A 40 -7.61 -9.26 5.91
N CYS A 41 -7.40 -8.00 6.29
CA CYS A 41 -7.98 -7.43 7.51
C CYS A 41 -9.51 -7.45 7.46
N LYS A 42 -10.12 -7.02 6.35
CA LYS A 42 -11.59 -7.02 6.18
C LYS A 42 -12.17 -8.43 6.06
N GLU A 43 -11.42 -9.40 5.56
CA GLU A 43 -11.80 -10.82 5.54
C GLU A 43 -11.87 -11.38 6.97
N ALA A 44 -10.86 -11.09 7.79
CA ALA A 44 -10.77 -11.61 9.15
C ALA A 44 -11.68 -10.86 10.15
N TRP A 45 -11.85 -9.55 9.98
CA TRP A 45 -12.69 -8.71 10.84
C TRP A 45 -13.51 -7.73 10.00
N LYS A 46 -14.78 -8.07 9.75
CA LYS A 46 -15.68 -7.29 8.89
C LYS A 46 -16.12 -5.97 9.53
N ASP A 47 -16.34 -5.99 10.84
CA ASP A 47 -16.92 -4.87 11.59
C ASP A 47 -15.87 -3.89 12.12
N VAL A 48 -14.58 -4.22 11.99
CA VAL A 48 -13.49 -3.35 12.44
C VAL A 48 -13.14 -2.37 11.31
N PRO A 49 -13.13 -1.05 11.57
CA PRO A 49 -12.76 -0.07 10.56
C PRO A 49 -11.27 -0.18 10.22
N VAL A 50 -10.96 -0.17 8.93
CA VAL A 50 -9.58 -0.17 8.41
C VAL A 50 -9.27 1.19 7.80
N ILE A 51 -8.18 1.80 8.29
CA ILE A 51 -7.76 3.14 7.89
C ILE A 51 -6.38 3.05 7.25
N LEU A 52 -6.28 3.52 6.01
CA LEU A 52 -5.03 3.52 5.26
C LEU A 52 -4.17 4.72 5.63
N GLY A 53 -2.85 4.50 5.65
CA GLY A 53 -1.88 5.56 5.88
C GLY A 53 -0.53 5.27 5.22
N GLY A 54 0.40 6.20 5.41
CA GLY A 54 1.75 6.10 4.89
C GLY A 54 1.88 6.47 3.40
N ILE A 55 3.10 6.37 2.90
CA ILE A 55 3.46 6.88 1.57
C ILE A 55 2.74 6.13 0.43
N GLU A 56 2.57 4.81 0.57
CA GLU A 56 1.96 3.95 -0.47
C GLU A 56 0.49 4.32 -0.70
N ALA A 57 -0.25 4.60 0.38
CA ALA A 57 -1.64 5.05 0.31
C ALA A 57 -1.73 6.53 -0.12
N SER A 58 -0.88 7.40 0.42
CA SER A 58 -0.89 8.84 0.16
C SER A 58 -0.69 9.19 -1.32
N LEU A 59 0.23 8.48 -1.99
CA LEU A 59 0.51 8.68 -3.41
C LEU A 59 -0.59 8.13 -4.33
N ARG A 60 -1.37 7.15 -3.87
CA ARG A 60 -2.46 6.49 -4.62
C ARG A 60 -3.87 6.93 -4.19
N ARG A 61 -3.96 8.06 -3.49
CA ARG A 61 -5.23 8.56 -2.92
C ARG A 61 -6.24 8.99 -3.99
N THR A 62 -5.77 9.42 -5.14
CA THR A 62 -6.57 9.79 -6.31
C THR A 62 -6.34 8.81 -7.45
N ALA A 63 -7.09 8.97 -8.54
CA ALA A 63 -6.74 8.30 -9.79
C ALA A 63 -5.29 8.64 -10.16
N HIS A 64 -4.52 7.64 -10.56
CA HIS A 64 -3.10 7.76 -10.86
C HIS A 64 -2.71 6.79 -11.97
N TYR A 65 -1.69 7.17 -12.74
CA TYR A 65 -1.08 6.27 -13.70
C TYR A 65 -0.18 5.27 -12.95
N ASP A 66 -0.42 3.98 -13.17
CA ASP A 66 0.35 2.91 -12.58
C ASP A 66 1.40 2.40 -13.58
N TYR A 67 2.67 2.72 -13.30
CA TYR A 67 3.80 2.34 -14.15
C TYR A 67 3.97 0.82 -14.33
N TRP A 68 3.54 0.02 -13.35
CA TRP A 68 3.71 -1.43 -13.38
C TRP A 68 2.73 -2.11 -14.34
N SER A 69 1.47 -1.65 -14.35
CA SER A 69 0.44 -2.18 -15.24
C SER A 69 0.16 -1.33 -16.48
N ASP A 70 0.86 -0.20 -16.68
CA ASP A 70 0.67 0.73 -17.81
C ASP A 70 -0.79 1.18 -18.00
N THR A 71 -1.47 1.48 -16.89
CA THR A 71 -2.90 1.83 -16.89
C THR A 71 -3.19 2.91 -15.85
N VAL A 72 -4.21 3.73 -16.12
CA VAL A 72 -4.77 4.61 -15.08
C VAL A 72 -5.61 3.77 -14.13
N ARG A 73 -5.23 3.78 -12.85
CA ARG A 73 -5.98 3.14 -11.77
C ARG A 73 -6.75 4.19 -10.98
N ARG A 74 -7.91 3.79 -10.46
CA ARG A 74 -8.69 4.59 -9.49
C ARG A 74 -7.98 4.64 -8.13
N SER A 75 -8.54 5.43 -7.22
CA SER A 75 -8.02 5.56 -5.85
C SER A 75 -7.88 4.19 -5.17
N VAL A 76 -6.77 4.00 -4.45
CA VAL A 76 -6.53 2.78 -3.66
C VAL A 76 -7.60 2.58 -2.58
N LEU A 77 -8.25 3.65 -2.11
CA LEU A 77 -9.35 3.57 -1.14
C LEU A 77 -10.52 2.73 -1.70
N VAL A 78 -10.83 2.90 -2.99
CA VAL A 78 -11.91 2.17 -3.66
C VAL A 78 -11.53 0.70 -3.90
N ASP A 79 -10.31 0.45 -4.38
CA ASP A 79 -9.85 -0.92 -4.70
C ASP A 79 -9.64 -1.78 -3.43
N SER A 80 -9.17 -1.17 -2.34
CA SER A 80 -8.89 -1.86 -1.08
C SER A 80 -10.13 -2.10 -0.22
N LYS A 81 -11.21 -1.34 -0.43
CA LYS A 81 -12.40 -1.30 0.45
C LYS A 81 -12.09 -0.89 1.89
N ALA A 82 -11.03 -0.11 2.09
CA ALA A 82 -10.79 0.53 3.38
C ALA A 82 -11.87 1.57 3.67
N ASP A 83 -12.09 1.86 4.94
CA ASP A 83 -13.14 2.77 5.39
C ASP A 83 -12.69 4.23 5.30
N MET A 84 -11.37 4.48 5.44
CA MET A 84 -10.80 5.82 5.33
C MET A 84 -9.36 5.77 4.82
N LEU A 85 -8.89 6.87 4.21
CA LEU A 85 -7.50 7.08 3.84
C LEU A 85 -7.00 8.40 4.42
N MET A 86 -5.86 8.32 5.11
CA MET A 86 -5.13 9.47 5.61
C MET A 86 -3.88 9.68 4.76
N PHE A 87 -3.63 10.93 4.38
CA PHE A 87 -2.48 11.33 3.60
C PHE A 87 -1.72 12.47 4.29
N GLY A 88 -0.40 12.47 4.11
CA GLY A 88 0.49 13.44 4.75
C GLY A 88 0.81 13.08 6.20
N ASN A 89 1.03 14.11 7.01
CA ASN A 89 1.32 13.98 8.44
C ASN A 89 0.09 13.46 9.19
N GLY A 90 0.18 12.21 9.65
CA GLY A 90 -0.91 11.53 10.33
C GLY A 90 -1.12 12.02 11.77
N GLU A 91 -0.04 12.42 12.47
CA GLU A 91 -0.13 12.83 13.87
C GLU A 91 -1.01 14.07 14.06
N ARG A 92 -0.99 15.01 13.12
CA ARG A 92 -1.85 16.22 13.17
C ARG A 92 -3.32 15.94 12.83
N ARG A 93 -3.60 14.86 12.11
CA ARG A 93 -4.95 14.53 11.63
C ARG A 93 -5.75 13.71 12.64
N TRP A 94 -5.08 13.07 13.61
CA TRP A 94 -5.71 12.32 14.70
C TRP A 94 -5.89 13.12 15.99
N LEU A 95 -5.00 14.08 16.27
CA LEU A 95 -4.94 14.80 17.55
C LEU A 95 -5.68 16.15 17.55
N LYS A 96 -6.67 16.35 16.68
CA LYS A 96 -7.55 17.53 16.65
C LYS A 96 -9.00 17.09 16.54
#